data_AF-J0SXK8-F1
#
_entry.id   AF-J0SXK8-F1
#
_cell.length_a   1.000
_cell.length_b   1.000
_cell.length_c   1.000
_cell.angle_alpha   90.00
_cell.angle_beta   90.00
_cell.angle_gamma   90.00
#
_symmetry.space_group_name_H-M   'P 1'
#
loop_
_entity.id
_entity.type
_entity.pdbx_description
1 polymer ?
#
loop_
_entity_poly.entity_id
_entity_poly.type
_entity_poly.pdbx_seq_one_letter_code
_entity_poly.pdbx_strand_id
1 'polypeptide(L)'
;MPGAYQAARAHEQAKHLAARPKGLKIEDPQLRSFVVAKLNEHWPPCQIAAAWMHEPDNGGMTISAETIYQALYVHGHANLRHELKVEKTLRSGRTSRKPRSKLTVARSSGKSWVEGARITDRPEEAEGHLGPGH
;
A
#
# COMPACT_ATOMS: atom_id res chain seq x y z
N MET A 1 -5.37 -44.65 -17.47
CA MET A 1 -4.01 -44.09 -17.36
C MET A 1 -3.96 -43.21 -16.11
N PRO A 2 -3.31 -43.62 -15.02
CA PRO A 2 -3.20 -42.77 -13.83
C PRO A 2 -2.23 -41.61 -14.10
N GLY A 3 -2.69 -40.38 -13.85
CA GLY A 3 -1.90 -39.16 -14.06
C GLY A 3 -0.66 -39.15 -13.17
N ALA A 4 0.51 -38.98 -13.76
CA ALA A 4 1.77 -38.90 -13.04
C ALA A 4 1.72 -37.73 -12.04
N TYR A 5 1.97 -38.03 -10.77
CA TYR A 5 2.06 -37.04 -9.70
C TYR A 5 3.18 -36.03 -10.01
N GLN A 6 2.83 -34.75 -10.14
CA GLN A 6 3.78 -33.67 -10.42
C GLN A 6 4.11 -32.91 -9.15
N ALA A 7 5.22 -33.26 -8.50
CA ALA A 7 5.64 -32.70 -7.22
C ALA A 7 5.78 -31.16 -7.24
N ALA A 8 6.27 -30.58 -8.34
CA ALA A 8 6.40 -29.13 -8.47
C ALA A 8 5.04 -28.41 -8.40
N ARG A 9 4.04 -28.90 -9.13
CA ARG A 9 2.67 -28.35 -9.09
C ARG A 9 2.02 -28.52 -7.73
N ALA A 10 2.19 -29.68 -7.10
CA ALA A 10 1.70 -29.92 -5.75
C ALA A 10 2.33 -28.96 -4.73
N HIS A 11 3.63 -28.65 -4.87
CA HIS A 11 4.34 -27.71 -3.99
C HIS A 11 3.90 -26.25 -4.20
N GLU A 12 3.71 -25.82 -5.45
CA GLU A 12 3.18 -24.47 -5.73
C GLU A 12 1.76 -24.31 -5.19
N GLN A 13 0.91 -25.33 -5.36
CA GLN A 13 -0.42 -25.35 -4.77
C GLN A 13 -0.36 -25.31 -3.24
N ALA A 14 0.52 -26.09 -2.62
CA ALA A 14 0.71 -26.07 -1.17
C ALA A 14 1.16 -24.69 -0.67
N LYS A 15 2.11 -24.03 -1.35
CA LYS A 15 2.54 -22.67 -1.02
C LYS A 15 1.41 -21.65 -1.16
N HIS A 16 0.64 -21.73 -2.24
CA HIS A 16 -0.50 -20.83 -2.47
C HIS A 16 -1.58 -21.01 -1.40
N LEU A 17 -1.87 -22.26 -1.01
CA LEU A 17 -2.81 -22.57 0.07
C LEU A 17 -2.26 -22.19 1.46
N ALA A 18 -0.95 -22.34 1.67
CA ALA A 18 -0.27 -21.95 2.91
C ALA A 18 -0.26 -20.43 3.13
N ALA A 19 -0.29 -19.64 2.05
CA ALA A 19 -0.35 -18.19 2.14
C ALA A 19 -1.62 -17.69 2.88
N ARG A 20 -2.69 -18.50 2.95
CA ARG A 20 -3.99 -18.19 3.60
C ARG A 20 -4.29 -16.69 3.61
N PRO A 21 -4.41 -16.03 2.45
CA PRO A 21 -4.76 -14.62 2.44
C PRO A 21 -6.16 -14.50 3.05
N LYS A 22 -6.24 -14.00 4.28
CA LYS A 22 -7.54 -13.62 4.85
C LYS A 22 -7.95 -12.35 4.12
N GLY A 23 -9.02 -12.44 3.33
CA GLY A 23 -9.63 -11.25 2.75
C GLY A 23 -9.88 -10.22 3.84
N LEU A 24 -9.50 -8.98 3.60
CA LEU A 24 -9.77 -7.90 4.52
C LEU A 24 -11.26 -7.58 4.45
N LYS A 25 -11.88 -7.33 5.60
CA LYS A 25 -13.31 -6.97 5.67
C LYS A 25 -13.67 -5.77 4.77
N ILE A 26 -12.71 -4.86 4.52
CA ILE A 26 -12.85 -3.68 3.67
C ILE A 26 -13.01 -3.99 2.16
N GLU A 27 -12.77 -5.23 1.74
CA GLU A 27 -12.99 -5.65 0.36
C GLU A 27 -14.48 -5.78 0.00
N ASP A 28 -15.35 -5.80 1.01
CA ASP A 28 -16.80 -5.76 0.81
C ASP A 28 -17.22 -4.43 0.13
N PRO A 29 -17.98 -4.49 -0.98
CA PRO A 29 -18.32 -3.31 -1.77
C PRO A 29 -19.22 -2.32 -1.02
N GLN A 30 -20.14 -2.81 -0.19
CA GLN A 30 -21.10 -1.97 0.54
C GLN A 30 -20.38 -1.17 1.63
N LEU A 31 -19.58 -1.85 2.45
CA LEU A 31 -18.74 -1.23 3.46
C LEU A 31 -17.76 -0.24 2.81
N ARG A 32 -17.14 -0.62 1.69
CA ARG A 32 -16.20 0.25 0.97
C ARG A 32 -16.88 1.54 0.53
N SER A 33 -18.04 1.47 -0.11
CA SER A 33 -18.79 2.66 -0.54
C SER A 33 -19.16 3.55 0.64
N PHE A 34 -19.57 2.98 1.77
CA PHE A 34 -19.88 3.74 2.99
C PHE A 34 -18.66 4.46 3.55
N VAL A 35 -17.54 3.74 3.71
CA VAL A 35 -16.29 4.30 4.24
C VAL A 35 -15.78 5.42 3.33
N VAL A 36 -15.82 5.24 2.01
CA VAL A 36 -15.44 6.28 1.03
C VAL A 36 -16.35 7.49 1.13
N ALA A 37 -17.68 7.32 1.24
CA ALA A 37 -18.62 8.43 1.38
C ALA A 37 -18.32 9.26 2.64
N LYS A 38 -18.16 8.59 3.79
CA LYS A 38 -17.91 9.27 5.07
C LYS A 38 -16.55 9.95 5.14
N LEU A 39 -15.51 9.32 4.60
CA LEU A 39 -14.20 9.96 4.49
C LEU A 39 -14.23 11.18 3.55
N ASN A 40 -15.04 11.17 2.48
CA ASN A 40 -15.27 12.33 1.62
C ASN A 40 -15.99 13.49 2.34
N GLU A 41 -16.77 13.19 3.38
CA GLU A 41 -17.38 14.15 4.30
C GLU A 41 -16.39 14.61 5.40
N HIS A 42 -15.12 14.19 5.35
CA HIS A 42 -14.05 14.47 6.33
C HIS A 42 -14.31 13.86 7.72
N TRP A 43 -15.03 12.75 7.79
CA TRP A 43 -15.25 12.07 9.06
C TRP A 43 -13.97 11.36 9.54
N PRO A 44 -13.65 11.44 10.85
CA PRO A 44 -12.54 10.69 11.40
C PRO A 44 -12.84 9.18 11.40
N PRO A 45 -11.84 8.30 11.14
CA PRO A 45 -12.05 6.85 11.01
C PRO A 45 -12.76 6.18 12.20
N CYS A 46 -12.56 6.69 13.42
CA CYS A 46 -13.26 6.21 14.62
C CYS A 46 -14.78 6.44 14.53
N GLN A 47 -15.20 7.61 14.03
CA GLN A 47 -16.61 7.95 13.87
C GLN A 47 -17.26 7.15 12.74
N ILE A 48 -16.50 6.81 11.70
CA ILE A 48 -16.96 5.95 10.59
C ILE A 48 -17.23 4.53 11.10
N ALA A 49 -16.32 3.97 11.90
CA ALA A 49 -16.51 2.65 12.50
C ALA A 49 -17.74 2.62 13.45
N ALA A 50 -17.93 3.68 14.24
CA ALA A 50 -19.10 3.81 15.11
C ALA A 50 -20.41 3.97 14.33
N ALA A 51 -20.40 4.74 13.24
CA ALA A 51 -21.55 4.91 12.36
C ALA A 51 -21.93 3.60 11.66
N TRP A 52 -20.94 2.84 11.19
CA TRP A 52 -21.17 1.54 10.55
C TRP A 52 -21.84 0.53 11.50
N MET A 53 -21.53 0.57 12.79
CA MET A 53 -22.21 -0.29 13.78
C MET A 53 -23.71 0.03 13.93
N HIS A 54 -24.14 1.24 13.60
CA HIS A 54 -25.54 1.66 13.67
C HIS A 54 -26.25 1.58 12.31
N GLU A 55 -25.55 1.18 11.25
CA GLU A 55 -26.14 1.03 9.92
C GLU A 55 -27.02 -0.24 9.90
N PRO A 56 -28.33 -0.12 9.64
CA PRO A 56 -29.25 -1.27 9.66
C PRO A 56 -28.93 -2.31 8.58
N ASP A 57 -28.31 -1.88 7.47
CA ASP A 57 -28.00 -2.74 6.31
C ASP A 57 -26.61 -3.40 6.40
N ASN A 58 -25.90 -3.25 7.51
CA ASN A 58 -24.53 -3.73 7.72
C ASN A 58 -24.37 -5.28 7.57
N GLY A 59 -25.46 -6.05 7.62
CA GLY A 59 -25.36 -7.52 7.57
C GLY A 59 -24.64 -8.13 8.78
N GLY A 60 -24.55 -7.37 9.89
CA GLY A 60 -23.91 -7.79 11.14
C GLY A 60 -22.38 -7.64 11.17
N MET A 61 -21.77 -7.00 10.17
CA MET A 61 -20.31 -6.87 10.08
C MET A 61 -19.77 -5.70 10.94
N THR A 62 -19.00 -5.99 11.96
CA THR A 62 -18.29 -4.93 12.70
C THR A 62 -16.89 -4.70 12.15
N ILE A 63 -16.49 -3.43 12.09
CA ILE A 63 -15.14 -2.99 11.70
C ILE A 63 -14.53 -2.06 12.74
N SER A 64 -13.21 -2.11 12.89
CA SER A 64 -12.47 -1.21 13.76
C SER A 64 -11.90 -0.03 12.98
N ALA A 65 -11.68 1.10 13.66
CA ALA A 65 -11.00 2.27 13.09
C ALA A 65 -9.59 1.92 12.58
N GLU A 66 -8.90 0.99 13.26
CA GLU A 66 -7.58 0.51 12.85
C GLU A 66 -7.61 -0.25 11.53
N THR A 67 -8.71 -0.95 11.23
CA THR A 67 -8.92 -1.61 9.94
C THR A 67 -9.00 -0.57 8.81
N ILE A 68 -9.72 0.53 9.05
CA ILE A 68 -9.79 1.68 8.12
C ILE A 68 -8.39 2.29 7.93
N TYR A 69 -7.63 2.47 9.02
CA TYR A 69 -6.26 2.96 8.93
C TYR A 69 -5.32 2.02 8.16
N GLN A 70 -5.39 0.72 8.39
CA GLN A 70 -4.59 -0.27 7.66
C GLN A 70 -4.94 -0.31 6.17
N ALA A 71 -6.22 -0.16 5.82
CA ALA A 71 -6.64 -0.05 4.43
C ALA A 71 -6.15 1.24 3.77
N LEU A 72 -6.16 2.35 4.51
CA LEU A 72 -5.65 3.63 4.03
C LEU A 72 -4.15 3.67 3.88
N TYR A 73 -3.38 3.05 4.77
CA TYR A 73 -1.93 3.28 4.85
C TYR A 73 -1.05 2.07 4.55
N VAL A 74 -1.49 0.86 4.90
CA VAL A 74 -0.66 -0.35 4.85
C VAL A 74 -0.93 -1.15 3.58
N HIS A 75 -2.21 -1.38 3.27
CA HIS A 75 -2.58 -2.26 2.17
C HIS A 75 -2.58 -1.55 0.81
N GLY A 76 -2.40 -0.23 0.81
CA GLY A 76 -2.22 0.54 -0.42
C GLY A 76 -3.32 0.23 -1.44
N HIS A 77 -4.57 0.07 -1.00
CA HIS A 77 -5.71 -0.07 -1.92
C HIS A 77 -5.77 1.23 -2.72
N ALA A 78 -5.08 1.25 -3.86
CA ALA A 78 -4.95 2.39 -4.73
C ALA A 78 -6.33 2.95 -5.04
N ASN A 79 -7.33 2.07 -5.17
CA ASN A 79 -8.72 2.44 -5.40
C ASN A 79 -9.36 3.18 -4.22
N LEU A 80 -9.13 2.80 -2.95
CA LEU A 80 -9.71 3.54 -1.82
C LEU A 80 -9.14 4.96 -1.74
N ARG A 81 -7.82 5.10 -1.92
CA ARG A 81 -7.15 6.42 -1.98
C ARG A 81 -7.54 7.24 -3.22
N HIS A 82 -7.81 6.58 -4.34
CA HIS A 82 -8.21 7.22 -5.60
C HIS A 82 -9.70 7.63 -5.59
N GLU A 83 -10.56 6.87 -4.92
CA GLU A 83 -11.99 7.17 -4.72
C GLU A 83 -12.22 8.26 -3.68
N LEU A 84 -11.28 8.42 -2.75
CA LEU A 84 -11.26 9.55 -1.85
C LEU A 84 -10.94 10.81 -2.63
N LYS A 85 -11.70 11.89 -2.37
CA LYS A 85 -11.34 13.28 -2.72
C LYS A 85 -10.01 13.73 -2.11
N VAL A 86 -9.09 12.85 -1.73
CA VAL A 86 -7.69 13.20 -1.51
C VAL A 86 -7.13 13.91 -2.75
N GLU A 87 -7.58 13.57 -3.96
CA GLU A 87 -7.28 14.37 -5.15
C GLU A 87 -7.84 15.80 -5.12
N LYS A 88 -8.93 16.07 -4.39
CA LYS A 88 -9.51 17.43 -4.22
C LYS A 88 -9.05 18.15 -2.94
N THR A 89 -8.55 17.45 -1.92
CA THR A 89 -8.06 18.07 -0.68
C THR A 89 -6.59 18.47 -0.78
N LEU A 90 -5.82 17.85 -1.68
CA LEU A 90 -4.48 18.35 -2.01
C LEU A 90 -4.61 19.71 -2.69
N ARG A 91 -4.03 20.75 -2.08
CA ARG A 91 -3.96 22.11 -2.65
C ARG A 91 -3.48 22.18 -4.11
N SER A 92 -2.70 21.19 -4.55
CA SER A 92 -2.22 21.09 -5.94
C SER A 92 -2.94 20.07 -6.81
N GLY A 93 -3.79 19.21 -6.23
CA GLY A 93 -4.42 18.08 -6.90
C GLY A 93 -3.47 17.02 -7.45
N ARG A 94 -2.17 17.06 -7.13
CA ARG A 94 -1.18 16.16 -7.71
C ARG A 94 -1.04 14.88 -6.89
N THR A 95 -1.30 13.75 -7.52
CA THR A 95 -1.03 12.41 -6.96
C THR A 95 0.47 12.08 -6.87
N SER A 96 1.32 12.81 -7.60
CA SER A 96 2.77 12.60 -7.60
C SER A 96 3.59 13.90 -7.56
N ARG A 97 4.79 13.81 -6.98
CA ARG A 97 5.74 14.93 -6.87
C ARG A 97 6.15 15.40 -8.26
N LYS A 98 6.25 16.72 -8.45
CA LYS A 98 6.87 17.27 -9.66
C LYS A 98 8.36 16.96 -9.61
N PRO A 99 8.95 16.33 -10.64
CA PRO A 99 10.39 16.13 -10.68
C PRO A 99 11.09 17.49 -10.64
N ARG A 100 12.06 17.63 -9.73
CA ARG A 100 12.81 18.89 -9.52
C ARG A 100 13.74 19.23 -10.69
N SER A 101 14.06 18.25 -11.54
CA SER A 101 14.97 18.40 -12.69
C SER A 101 14.39 17.71 -13.93
N LYS A 102 14.54 18.33 -15.11
CA LYS A 102 14.20 17.72 -16.41
C LYS A 102 15.01 16.44 -16.70
N LEU A 103 16.13 16.24 -16.01
CA LEU A 103 17.02 15.09 -16.17
C LEU A 103 16.45 13.78 -15.59
N THR A 104 15.44 13.84 -14.72
CA THR A 104 14.85 12.62 -14.14
C THR A 104 13.97 11.87 -15.15
N VAL A 105 13.37 12.57 -16.11
CA VAL A 105 12.51 11.96 -17.15
C VAL A 105 13.36 11.20 -18.17
N ALA A 106 14.59 11.67 -18.45
CA ALA A 106 15.53 11.00 -19.34
C ALA A 106 16.24 9.78 -18.71
N ARG A 107 16.15 9.58 -17.39
CA ARG A 107 16.94 8.57 -16.65
C ARG A 107 16.36 7.15 -16.65
N SER A 108 15.35 6.87 -17.46
CA SER A 108 14.82 5.51 -17.64
C SER A 108 15.71 4.62 -18.51
N SER A 109 16.70 5.17 -19.23
CA SER A 109 17.64 4.41 -20.04
C SER A 109 19.06 4.61 -19.50
N GLY A 110 19.64 3.57 -18.90
CA GLY A 110 21.08 3.48 -18.59
C GLY A 110 21.62 4.54 -17.61
N LYS A 111 21.58 4.27 -16.30
CA LYS A 111 22.14 5.15 -15.26
C LYS A 111 23.66 4.96 -15.15
N SER A 112 24.45 5.65 -15.98
CA SER A 112 25.93 5.62 -15.95
C SER A 112 26.55 6.06 -14.62
N TRP A 113 25.90 6.96 -13.87
CA TRP A 113 26.37 7.45 -12.56
C TRP A 113 26.32 6.42 -11.40
N VAL A 114 25.83 5.20 -11.64
CA VAL A 114 25.85 4.08 -10.66
C VAL A 114 27.12 3.25 -10.79
N GLU A 115 27.86 3.42 -11.88
CA GLU A 115 29.18 2.80 -12.05
C GLU A 115 30.16 3.40 -11.03
N GLY A 116 30.72 2.57 -10.14
CA GLY A 116 31.60 2.99 -9.04
C GLY A 116 30.90 3.58 -7.81
N ALA A 117 29.57 3.50 -7.71
CA ALA A 117 28.81 3.97 -6.53
C ALA A 117 27.97 2.86 -5.90
N ARG A 118 28.41 1.60 -6.04
CA ARG A 118 27.76 0.44 -5.41
C ARG A 118 28.16 0.38 -3.94
N ILE A 119 27.29 -0.14 -3.09
CA ILE A 119 27.60 -0.39 -1.66
C ILE A 119 28.85 -1.29 -1.52
N THR A 120 29.04 -2.20 -2.48
CA THR A 120 30.22 -3.09 -2.57
C THR A 120 31.51 -2.36 -2.95
N ASP A 121 31.42 -1.16 -3.51
CA ASP A 121 32.56 -0.34 -3.97
C ASP A 121 32.97 0.69 -2.91
N ARG A 122 32.32 0.67 -1.74
CA ARG A 122 32.53 1.68 -0.69
C ARG A 122 33.89 1.48 -0.02
N PRO A 123 34.69 2.54 0.17
CA PRO A 123 35.97 2.45 0.88
C PRO A 123 35.79 2.11 2.37
N GLU A 124 36.74 1.37 2.94
CA GLU A 124 36.73 0.87 4.33
C GLU A 124 36.61 1.99 5.38
N GLU A 125 37.14 3.18 5.07
CA GLU A 125 37.10 4.37 5.94
C GLU A 125 35.66 4.84 6.22
N ALA A 126 34.69 4.46 5.37
CA ALA A 126 33.29 4.80 5.55
C ALA A 126 32.50 3.82 6.44
N GLU A 127 33.09 2.70 6.86
CA GLU A 127 32.52 1.80 7.88
C GLU A 127 32.78 2.33 9.31
N GLY A 128 33.84 3.11 9.48
CA GLY A 128 34.21 3.74 10.74
C GLY A 128 33.53 5.09 10.93
N HIS A 129 32.39 5.12 11.64
CA HIS A 129 31.88 6.37 12.22
C HIS A 129 32.79 6.81 13.39
N LEU A 130 33.97 7.34 13.07
CA LEU A 130 34.93 7.91 14.03
C LEU A 130 35.30 9.33 13.59
N GLY A 131 34.35 10.26 13.72
CA GLY A 131 34.63 11.67 13.50
C GLY A 131 33.43 12.55 13.82
N PRO A 132 33.51 13.48 14.78
CA PRO A 132 32.47 14.49 14.99
C PRO A 132 32.40 15.42 13.78
N GLY A 133 31.20 15.59 13.23
CA GLY A 133 30.92 16.59 12.21
C GLY A 133 31.09 18.00 12.79
N HIS A 134 31.76 18.85 12.02
CA HIS A 134 32.02 20.26 12.33
C HIS A 134 30.76 21.14 12.23
#